data_AF-A2WK55-F1
#
_entry.id   AF-A2WK55-F1
#
_cell.length_a   1.000
_cell.length_b   1.000
_cell.length_c   1.000
_cell.angle_alpha   90.00
_cell.angle_beta   90.00
_cell.angle_gamma   90.00
#
_symmetry.space_group_name_H-M   'P 1'
#
loop_
_entity.id
_entity.type
_entity.pdbx_description
1 polymer ?
#
loop_
_entity_poly.entity_id
_entity_poly.type
_entity_poly.pdbx_seq_one_letter_code
_entity_poly.pdbx_strand_id
1 'polypeptide(L)'
;MEISSSLNKRKLGEAQHDGDRVVIKKRQSVSMDMEVLHCPVCFQILRPPVFQCDLGHLVWSPCRDNLPAGGKCPSPSCSGTPSVRCVAMERVVNSFEVACAYAEHGCPDKIAYANITEHEKTCPHAPCFCPEPGCGFAAASAAALADHFIYLLG
;
A
#
# COMPACT_ATOMS: atom_id res chain seq x y z
N MET A 1 16.85 9.66 -36.84
CA MET A 1 17.18 10.11 -35.47
C MET A 1 16.90 8.95 -34.55
N GLU A 2 18.00 8.33 -34.12
CA GLU A 2 18.20 7.24 -33.17
C GLU A 2 16.96 6.73 -32.41
N ILE A 3 16.55 5.51 -32.74
CA ILE A 3 15.68 4.68 -31.89
C ILE A 3 16.60 4.06 -30.84
N SER A 4 16.70 4.68 -29.67
CA SER A 4 17.44 4.11 -28.53
C SER A 4 16.62 2.98 -27.89
N SER A 5 16.81 1.77 -28.45
CA SER A 5 16.34 0.51 -27.89
C SER A 5 17.04 0.21 -26.57
N SER A 6 16.42 0.58 -25.46
CA SER A 6 16.89 0.19 -24.13
C SER A 6 16.43 -1.23 -23.82
N LEU A 7 17.32 -2.20 -24.03
CA LEU A 7 17.14 -3.60 -23.65
C LEU A 7 16.97 -3.71 -22.12
N ASN A 8 15.74 -3.98 -21.67
CA ASN A 8 15.43 -4.27 -20.27
C ASN A 8 16.18 -5.54 -19.81
N LYS A 9 17.13 -5.36 -18.89
CA LYS A 9 17.80 -6.45 -18.17
C LYS A 9 16.76 -7.17 -17.30
N ARG A 10 16.40 -8.40 -17.68
CA ARG A 10 15.50 -9.27 -16.91
C ARG A 10 16.18 -9.62 -15.57
N LYS A 11 15.65 -9.12 -14.46
CA LYS A 11 16.09 -9.53 -13.11
C LYS A 11 15.44 -10.89 -12.79
N LEU A 12 16.26 -11.88 -12.45
CA LEU A 12 15.83 -13.25 -12.14
C LEU A 12 15.03 -13.21 -10.82
N GLY A 13 13.82 -13.79 -10.83
CA GLY A 13 12.89 -13.78 -9.70
C GLY A 13 13.34 -14.64 -8.53
N GLU A 14 12.82 -14.32 -7.34
CA GLU A 14 13.07 -15.05 -6.09
C GLU A 14 12.21 -16.32 -6.04
N ALA A 15 12.83 -17.45 -5.65
CA ALA A 15 12.15 -18.73 -5.53
C ALA A 15 11.42 -18.83 -4.18
N GLN A 16 10.12 -19.11 -4.20
CA GLN A 16 9.35 -19.52 -3.02
C GLN A 16 8.79 -20.92 -3.26
N HIS A 17 8.90 -21.80 -2.27
CA HIS A 17 8.38 -23.17 -2.32
C HIS A 17 6.94 -23.23 -1.80
N ASP A 18 6.03 -23.66 -2.65
CA ASP A 18 4.72 -24.20 -2.29
C ASP A 18 4.48 -25.44 -3.16
N GLY A 19 4.53 -26.63 -2.53
CA GLY A 19 4.21 -27.95 -3.09
C GLY A 19 4.70 -28.29 -4.51
N ASP A 20 5.81 -29.03 -4.63
CA ASP A 20 6.31 -29.79 -5.81
C ASP A 20 6.35 -29.11 -7.21
N ARG A 21 5.99 -27.83 -7.32
CA ARG A 21 6.06 -27.05 -8.56
C ARG A 21 6.83 -25.77 -8.29
N VAL A 22 8.02 -25.66 -8.86
CA VAL A 22 8.79 -24.42 -8.86
C VAL A 22 8.05 -23.39 -9.73
N VAL A 23 7.23 -22.53 -9.12
CA VAL A 23 6.59 -21.41 -9.81
C VAL A 23 7.58 -20.25 -9.86
N ILE A 24 8.23 -20.07 -11.02
CA ILE A 24 9.09 -18.90 -11.25
C ILE A 24 8.19 -17.67 -11.41
N LYS A 25 8.00 -16.90 -10.32
CA LYS A 25 7.30 -15.62 -10.37
C LYS A 25 8.19 -14.60 -11.08
N LYS A 26 7.79 -14.21 -12.29
CA LYS A 26 8.43 -13.08 -13.00
C LYS A 26 7.95 -11.78 -12.35
N ARG A 27 8.88 -11.00 -11.80
CA ARG A 27 8.63 -9.66 -11.25
C ARG A 27 9.23 -8.61 -12.18
N GLN A 28 8.47 -7.57 -12.45
CA GLN A 28 8.91 -6.43 -13.24
C GLN A 28 8.67 -5.15 -12.45
N SER A 29 9.62 -4.22 -12.53
CA SER A 29 9.41 -2.86 -12.03
C SER A 29 8.48 -2.14 -12.99
N VAL A 30 7.31 -1.72 -12.52
CA VAL A 30 6.34 -0.94 -13.28
C VAL A 30 6.03 0.34 -12.51
N SER A 31 5.78 1.42 -13.23
CA SER A 31 5.25 2.66 -12.66
C SER A 31 3.75 2.67 -12.83
N MET A 32 3.01 3.04 -11.79
CA MET A 32 1.58 3.26 -11.85
C MET A 32 1.19 4.39 -10.91
N ASP A 33 0.07 5.03 -11.19
CA ASP A 33 -0.60 5.91 -10.25
C ASP A 33 -1.23 5.07 -9.14
N MET A 34 -0.87 5.33 -7.88
CA MET A 34 -1.33 4.56 -6.74
C MET A 34 -2.78 4.87 -6.37
N GLU A 35 -3.28 6.06 -6.73
CA GLU A 35 -4.65 6.49 -6.42
C GLU A 35 -5.70 5.60 -7.10
N VAL A 36 -5.35 4.93 -8.20
CA VAL A 36 -6.22 3.96 -8.88
C VAL A 36 -6.54 2.73 -8.01
N LEU A 37 -5.76 2.52 -6.94
CA LEU A 37 -5.97 1.46 -5.95
C LEU A 37 -6.72 1.94 -4.70
N HIS A 38 -7.28 3.16 -4.71
CA HIS A 38 -8.05 3.69 -3.60
C HIS A 38 -9.55 3.57 -3.86
N CYS A 39 -10.31 3.34 -2.79
CA CYS A 39 -11.77 3.35 -2.87
C CYS A 39 -12.26 4.79 -3.12
N PRO A 40 -13.10 5.03 -4.15
CA PRO A 40 -13.59 6.37 -4.48
C PRO A 40 -14.59 6.96 -3.46
N VAL A 41 -14.93 6.18 -2.42
CA VAL A 41 -15.89 6.56 -1.39
C VAL A 41 -15.19 7.06 -0.14
N CYS A 42 -14.21 6.30 0.36
CA CYS A 42 -13.49 6.62 1.61
C CYS A 42 -12.01 6.99 1.38
N PHE A 43 -11.53 6.93 0.14
CA PHE A 43 -10.14 7.20 -0.25
C PHE A 43 -9.10 6.32 0.44
N GLN A 44 -9.52 5.20 1.05
CA GLN A 44 -8.63 4.20 1.62
C GLN A 44 -8.18 3.20 0.54
N ILE A 45 -6.97 2.65 0.73
CA ILE A 45 -6.43 1.58 -0.13
C ILE A 45 -7.42 0.41 -0.18
N LEU A 46 -7.71 -0.06 -1.40
CA LEU A 46 -8.53 -1.24 -1.65
C LEU A 46 -7.85 -2.47 -1.07
N ARG A 47 -8.56 -3.18 -0.19
CA ARG A 47 -8.12 -4.45 0.40
C ARG A 47 -9.12 -5.54 0.06
N PRO A 48 -8.69 -6.80 -0.10
CA PRO A 48 -9.62 -7.90 -0.19
C PRO A 48 -10.59 -7.93 1.02
N PRO A 49 -11.90 -8.18 0.79
CA PRO A 49 -12.53 -8.36 -0.51
C PRO A 49 -12.79 -7.03 -1.25
N VAL A 50 -12.48 -7.02 -2.56
CA VAL A 50 -12.69 -5.87 -3.46
C VAL A 50 -13.92 -6.14 -4.32
N PHE A 51 -14.77 -5.13 -4.53
CA PHE A 51 -16.00 -5.28 -5.32
C PHE A 51 -16.04 -4.32 -6.50
N GLN A 52 -16.60 -4.77 -7.62
CA GLN A 52 -16.74 -4.02 -8.86
C GLN A 52 -18.21 -3.90 -9.26
N CYS A 53 -18.68 -2.69 -9.59
CA CYS A 53 -20.01 -2.52 -10.21
C CYS A 53 -19.97 -2.80 -11.73
N ASP A 54 -21.14 -2.88 -12.36
CA ASP A 54 -21.28 -3.07 -13.81
C ASP A 54 -20.66 -1.94 -14.67
N LEU A 55 -20.50 -0.74 -14.11
CA LEU A 55 -19.77 0.38 -14.73
C LEU A 55 -18.27 0.41 -14.38
N GLY A 56 -17.75 -0.62 -13.72
CA GLY A 56 -16.32 -0.82 -13.51
C GLY A 56 -15.70 -0.18 -12.27
N HIS A 57 -16.45 0.57 -11.46
CA HIS A 57 -15.93 1.18 -10.23
C HIS A 57 -15.58 0.12 -9.19
N LEU A 58 -14.41 0.28 -8.57
CA LEU A 58 -13.91 -0.59 -7.52
C LEU A 58 -14.15 0.02 -6.14
N VAL A 59 -14.72 -0.76 -5.22
CA VAL A 59 -15.03 -0.30 -3.86
C VAL A 59 -14.57 -1.33 -2.83
N TRP A 60 -14.20 -0.84 -1.65
CA TRP A 60 -13.82 -1.69 -0.52
C TRP A 60 -15.06 -2.18 0.25
N SER A 61 -14.94 -3.34 0.91
CA SER A 61 -16.07 -4.01 1.57
C SER A 61 -16.86 -3.12 2.54
N PRO A 62 -16.24 -2.30 3.42
CA PRO A 62 -17.02 -1.49 4.36
C PRO A 62 -17.85 -0.42 3.64
N CYS A 63 -17.36 0.14 2.53
CA CYS A 63 -18.11 1.12 1.75
C CYS A 63 -19.26 0.49 0.96
N ARG A 64 -19.09 -0.76 0.51
CA ARG A 64 -20.18 -1.55 -0.09
C ARG A 64 -21.25 -1.90 0.94
N ASP A 65 -20.83 -2.40 2.10
CA ASP A 65 -21.74 -3.00 3.08
C ASP A 65 -22.50 -1.93 3.89
N ASN A 66 -22.02 -0.68 3.90
CA ASN A 66 -22.73 0.46 4.49
C ASN A 66 -23.90 0.98 3.61
N LEU A 67 -24.28 0.25 2.55
CA LEU A 67 -25.42 0.58 1.70
C LEU A 67 -26.70 -0.14 2.14
N PRO A 68 -27.87 0.47 1.93
CA PRO A 68 -29.15 -0.23 2.02
C PRO A 68 -29.19 -1.45 1.10
N ALA A 69 -29.92 -2.51 1.50
CA ALA A 69 -30.09 -3.71 0.69
C ALA A 69 -30.61 -3.38 -0.72
N GLY A 70 -29.93 -3.86 -1.77
CA GLY A 70 -30.24 -3.51 -3.17
C GLY A 70 -29.73 -2.15 -3.63
N GLY A 71 -28.85 -1.51 -2.85
CA GLY A 71 -28.25 -0.22 -3.16
C GLY A 71 -27.43 -0.21 -4.45
N LYS A 72 -27.43 0.93 -5.13
CA LYS A 72 -26.56 1.24 -6.28
C LYS A 72 -25.10 1.25 -5.85
N CYS A 73 -24.18 1.31 -6.82
CA CYS A 73 -22.77 1.53 -6.56
C CYS A 73 -22.56 2.72 -5.57
N PRO A 74 -21.76 2.57 -4.50
CA PRO A 74 -21.58 3.65 -3.51
C PRO A 74 -20.66 4.77 -4.00
N SER A 75 -19.99 4.61 -5.15
CA SER A 75 -19.16 5.66 -5.73
C SER A 75 -20.03 6.90 -6.05
N PRO A 76 -19.64 8.12 -5.59
CA PRO A 76 -20.50 9.32 -5.66
C PRO A 76 -20.99 9.70 -7.06
N SER A 77 -20.25 9.32 -8.10
CA SER A 77 -20.54 9.62 -9.51
C SER A 77 -21.12 8.43 -10.28
N CYS A 78 -21.45 7.32 -9.62
CA CYS A 78 -21.85 6.08 -10.28
C CYS A 78 -23.35 5.78 -10.10
N SER A 79 -24.02 5.51 -11.22
CA SER A 79 -25.41 5.04 -11.24
C SER A 79 -25.54 3.52 -11.42
N GLY A 80 -24.42 2.79 -11.33
CA GLY A 80 -24.33 1.36 -11.59
C GLY A 80 -25.04 0.48 -10.56
N THR A 81 -25.21 -0.79 -10.93
CA THR A 81 -25.91 -1.81 -10.16
C THR A 81 -25.01 -2.42 -9.05
N PRO A 82 -25.53 -3.31 -8.19
CA PRO A 82 -24.79 -3.86 -7.05
C PRO A 82 -23.43 -4.45 -7.44
N SER A 83 -22.45 -4.23 -6.59
CA SER A 83 -21.08 -4.65 -6.85
C SER A 83 -20.87 -6.15 -6.59
N VAL A 84 -20.18 -6.79 -7.52
CA VAL A 84 -19.76 -8.21 -7.44
C VAL A 84 -18.30 -8.29 -6.98
N ARG A 85 -17.93 -9.36 -6.28
CA ARG A 85 -16.56 -9.53 -5.79
C ARG A 85 -15.58 -9.69 -6.96
N CYS A 86 -14.56 -8.83 -7.03
CA CYS A 86 -13.55 -8.82 -8.08
C CYS A 86 -12.26 -9.49 -7.59
N VAL A 87 -12.22 -10.83 -7.64
CA VAL A 87 -11.06 -11.63 -7.23
C VAL A 87 -9.80 -11.31 -8.05
N ALA A 88 -9.96 -10.90 -9.32
CA ALA A 88 -8.84 -10.46 -10.13
C ALA A 88 -8.15 -9.23 -9.52
N MET A 89 -8.94 -8.24 -9.10
CA MET A 89 -8.41 -7.04 -8.47
C MET A 89 -7.79 -7.31 -7.10
N GLU A 90 -8.37 -8.24 -6.32
CA GLU A 90 -7.76 -8.71 -5.07
C GLU A 90 -6.34 -9.26 -5.27
N ARG A 91 -6.12 -9.99 -6.38
CA ARG A 91 -4.78 -10.49 -6.74
C ARG A 91 -3.85 -9.34 -7.14
N VAL A 92 -4.36 -8.36 -7.88
CA VAL A 92 -3.58 -7.17 -8.28
C VAL A 92 -3.11 -6.39 -7.06
N VAL A 93 -4.02 -5.98 -6.17
CA VAL A 93 -3.65 -5.19 -4.97
C VAL A 93 -2.69 -5.92 -4.04
N ASN A 94 -2.78 -7.24 -3.95
CA ASN A 94 -1.85 -8.06 -3.14
C ASN A 94 -0.51 -8.29 -3.84
N SER A 95 -0.44 -8.16 -5.16
CA SER A 95 0.79 -8.39 -5.93
C SER A 95 1.68 -7.16 -6.01
N PHE A 96 1.12 -5.97 -5.78
CA PHE A 96 1.85 -4.73 -5.89
C PHE A 96 2.63 -4.48 -4.60
N GLU A 97 3.95 -4.38 -4.70
CA GLU A 97 4.83 -4.10 -3.56
C GLU A 97 5.41 -2.70 -3.69
N VAL A 98 5.42 -1.96 -2.58
CA VAL A 98 6.03 -0.64 -2.47
C VAL A 98 7.11 -0.67 -1.38
N ALA A 99 8.08 0.25 -1.47
CA ALA A 99 9.02 0.46 -0.38
C ALA A 99 8.30 1.17 0.78
N CYS A 100 8.69 0.86 2.01
CA CYS A 100 8.28 1.60 3.20
C CYS A 100 8.64 3.09 3.08
N ALA A 101 7.76 4.00 3.55
CA ALA A 101 8.10 5.43 3.65
C ALA A 101 9.38 5.69 4.47
N TYR A 102 9.72 4.79 5.40
CA TYR A 102 10.92 4.88 6.24
C TYR A 102 12.13 4.13 5.67
N ALA A 103 12.16 3.86 4.36
CA ALA A 103 13.32 3.25 3.70
C ALA A 103 14.60 4.07 3.89
N GLU A 104 14.50 5.41 3.89
CA GLU A 104 15.64 6.30 4.15
C GLU A 104 16.14 6.21 5.61
N HIS A 105 15.30 5.75 6.52
CA HIS A 105 15.66 5.44 7.92
C HIS A 105 16.09 3.97 8.11
N GLY A 106 16.31 3.25 7.01
CA GLY A 106 16.90 1.91 7.00
C GLY A 106 15.90 0.76 6.98
N CYS A 107 14.60 1.01 6.79
CA CYS A 107 13.64 -0.09 6.58
C CYS A 107 13.93 -0.79 5.23
N PRO A 108 14.30 -2.08 5.20
CA PRO A 108 14.60 -2.79 3.97
C PRO A 108 13.36 -3.37 3.28
N ASP A 109 12.20 -3.27 3.94
CA ASP A 109 11.01 -4.03 3.57
C ASP A 109 10.35 -3.49 2.31
N LYS A 110 9.91 -4.45 1.47
CA LYS A 110 8.96 -4.22 0.38
C LYS A 110 7.65 -4.85 0.78
N ILE A 111 6.64 -4.02 0.94
CA ILE A 111 5.36 -4.41 1.53
C ILE A 111 4.30 -4.39 0.43
N ALA A 112 3.42 -5.39 0.43
CA ALA A 112 2.22 -5.36 -0.40
C ALA A 112 1.45 -4.07 -0.12
N TYR A 113 1.05 -3.34 -1.16
CA TYR A 113 0.48 -2.00 -1.03
C TYR A 113 -0.78 -2.00 -0.16
N ALA A 114 -1.60 -3.06 -0.24
CA ALA A 114 -2.74 -3.27 0.63
C ALA A 114 -2.41 -3.22 2.14
N ASN A 115 -1.16 -3.49 2.53
CA ASN A 115 -0.72 -3.58 3.93
C ASN A 115 0.22 -2.44 4.36
N ILE A 116 0.57 -1.52 3.46
CA ILE A 116 1.61 -0.50 3.73
C ILE A 116 1.29 0.37 4.95
N THR A 117 0.04 0.81 5.07
CA THR A 117 -0.40 1.67 6.19
C THR A 117 -0.33 0.98 7.53
N GLU A 118 -0.47 -0.34 7.58
CA GLU A 118 -0.38 -1.09 8.84
C GLU A 118 1.07 -1.30 9.22
N HIS A 119 1.92 -1.63 8.23
CA HIS A 119 3.37 -1.69 8.42
C HIS A 119 3.92 -0.37 8.97
N GLU A 120 3.58 0.77 8.36
CA GLU A 120 4.13 2.07 8.72
C GLU A 120 3.80 2.47 10.17
N LYS A 121 2.61 2.14 10.67
CA LYS A 121 2.23 2.41 12.07
C LYS A 121 3.11 1.68 13.09
N THR A 122 3.65 0.53 12.71
CA THR A 122 4.42 -0.35 13.59
C THR A 122 5.88 -0.49 13.15
N CYS A 123 6.33 0.32 12.18
CA CYS A 123 7.65 0.17 11.60
C CYS A 123 8.72 0.56 12.64
N PRO A 124 9.68 -0.31 12.97
CA PRO A 124 10.74 0.00 13.93
C PRO A 124 11.68 1.13 13.46
N HIS A 125 11.66 1.44 12.17
CA HIS A 125 12.44 2.50 11.54
C HIS A 125 11.68 3.84 11.46
N ALA A 126 10.43 3.88 11.94
CA ALA A 126 9.69 5.14 12.03
C ALA A 126 10.41 6.11 13.00
N PRO A 127 10.45 7.42 12.69
CA PRO A 127 11.03 8.40 13.61
C PRO A 127 10.31 8.43 14.97
N CYS A 128 11.09 8.58 16.04
CA CYS A 128 10.59 8.80 17.39
C CYS A 128 10.38 10.30 17.61
N PHE A 129 9.20 10.71 18.06
CA PHE A 129 8.87 12.12 18.30
C PHE A 129 9.00 12.46 19.79
N CYS A 130 9.47 13.68 20.08
CA CYS A 130 9.47 14.20 21.45
C CYS A 130 8.02 14.40 21.93
N PRO A 131 7.64 13.88 23.11
CA PRO A 131 6.30 14.03 23.67
C PRO A 131 6.04 15.41 24.27
N GLU A 132 7.09 16.24 24.43
CA GLU A 132 6.95 17.58 25.01
C GLU A 132 6.09 18.50 24.11
N PRO A 133 5.03 19.11 24.65
CA PRO A 133 4.17 20.00 23.88
C PRO A 133 4.96 21.14 23.22
N GLY A 134 4.84 21.24 21.89
CA GLY A 134 5.54 22.27 21.11
C GLY A 134 6.97 21.93 20.70
N CYS A 135 7.53 20.81 21.18
CA CYS A 135 8.81 20.32 20.69
C CYS A 135 8.62 19.51 19.40
N GLY A 136 9.03 20.07 18.26
CA GLY A 136 8.97 19.40 16.95
C GLY A 136 10.12 18.40 16.69
N PHE A 137 10.87 18.00 17.73
CA PHE A 137 12.03 17.14 17.56
C PHE A 137 11.63 15.71 17.18
N ALA A 138 12.25 15.20 16.11
CA ALA A 138 12.09 13.83 15.64
C ALA A 138 13.47 13.17 15.54
N ALA A 139 13.60 11.98 16.13
CA ALA A 139 14.83 11.21 16.17
C ALA A 139 14.70 9.95 15.31
N ALA A 140 15.79 9.55 14.67
CA ALA A 140 15.83 8.28 13.92
C ALA A 140 15.83 7.04 14.84
N SER A 141 16.03 7.22 16.15
CA SER A 141 16.02 6.12 17.12
C SER A 141 15.66 6.61 18.52
N ALA A 142 15.25 5.68 19.39
CA ALA A 142 14.98 5.98 20.80
C ALA A 142 16.22 6.50 21.54
N ALA A 143 17.42 6.06 21.17
CA ALA A 143 18.68 6.55 21.76
C ALA A 143 18.91 8.03 21.44
N ALA A 144 18.73 8.43 20.17
CA ALA A 144 18.86 9.83 19.77
C ALA A 144 17.76 10.72 20.39
N LEU A 145 16.58 10.17 20.67
CA LEU A 145 15.54 10.87 21.43
C LEU A 145 15.92 11.02 22.92
N ALA A 146 16.54 10.01 23.52
CA ALA A 146 17.03 10.07 24.89
C ALA A 146 18.09 11.18 25.05
N ASP A 147 19.01 11.29 24.08
CA ASP A 147 20.02 12.35 24.07
C ASP A 147 19.38 13.75 24.02
N HIS A 148 18.31 13.93 23.25
CA HIS A 148 17.56 15.19 23.21
C HIS A 148 17.02 15.62 24.58
N PHE A 149 16.53 14.70 25.40
CA PHE A 149 16.07 15.02 26.76
C PHE A 149 17.19 15.47 27.69
N ILE A 150 18.40 14.94 27.52
CA ILE A 150 19.58 15.36 28.32
C ILE A 150 19.89 16.84 28.07
N TYR A 151 19.73 17.32 26.83
CA TYR A 151 19.97 18.72 26.47
C TYR A 151 18.81 19.69 26.80
N LEU A 152 17.59 19.20 27.04
CA LEU A 152 16.46 20.06 27.45
C LEU A 152 16.39 20.29 28.97
N LEU A 153 17.02 19.43 29.78
CA LEU A 153 17.00 19.48 31.24
C LEU A 153 18.27 20.10 31.87
N GLY A 154 19.21 20.57 31.06
CA GLY A 154 20.45 21.25 31.48
C GLY A 154 20.49 22.70 31.00
#